data_AF-A0A8H6HLP3-F1
#
_entry.id   AF-A0A8H6HLP3-F1
#
_cell.length_a   1.000
_cell.length_b   1.000
_cell.length_c   1.000
_cell.angle_alpha   90.00
_cell.angle_beta   90.00
_cell.angle_gamma   90.00
#
_symmetry.space_group_name_H-M   'P 1'
#
loop_
_entity.id
_entity.type
_entity.pdbx_description
1 polymer ?
#
loop_
_entity_poly.entity_id
_entity_poly.type
_entity_poly.pdbx_seq_one_letter_code
_entity_poly.pdbx_strand_id
1 'polypeptide(L)'
;MVRRWLESALVAGKRYIAAVDGGLVSTCDNITHGELRRKKCRKGTVRTCSMCHTAVYCSVKCQRADWETLHRDECAKNLEDYWDSKVHGAHLSYGARLHHRTLLEDMAKRYTSNYPLAFSESDAVPLLKIDSLQRIGFFDEFNPATQELVNIPHHFINRQNAYVDSLRLEKQGSLVTTEFQNGRRRTRVVGHIVYVPESRSIELRHSFSYQDPPKVTSQSLALLTGETS
;
A
#
# COMPACT_ATOMS: atom_id res chain seq x y z
N MET A 1 -12.32 -24.45 8.92
CA MET A 1 -11.34 -23.34 8.78
C MET A 1 -11.92 -22.09 8.10
N VAL A 2 -12.79 -22.22 7.08
CA VAL A 2 -13.39 -21.08 6.34
C VAL A 2 -14.33 -20.18 7.19
N ARG A 3 -15.12 -20.73 8.12
CA ARG A 3 -16.06 -19.98 8.99
C ARG A 3 -15.39 -18.90 9.87
N ARG A 4 -14.28 -19.24 10.55
CA ARG A 4 -13.50 -18.30 11.39
C ARG A 4 -12.93 -17.11 10.60
N TRP A 5 -12.74 -17.26 9.29
CA TRP A 5 -12.25 -16.18 8.42
C TRP A 5 -13.37 -15.30 7.91
N LEU A 6 -14.54 -15.84 7.54
CA LEU A 6 -15.71 -14.99 7.26
C LEU A 6 -16.03 -14.14 8.49
N GLU A 7 -15.98 -14.72 9.69
CA GLU A 7 -16.10 -13.98 10.94
C GLU A 7 -15.00 -12.92 11.10
N SER A 8 -13.74 -13.24 10.79
CA SER A 8 -12.62 -12.27 10.87
C SER A 8 -12.71 -11.14 9.84
N ALA A 9 -13.07 -11.44 8.60
CA ALA A 9 -13.25 -10.46 7.53
C ALA A 9 -14.49 -9.59 7.80
N LEU A 10 -15.54 -10.18 8.37
CA LEU A 10 -16.70 -9.44 8.88
C LEU A 10 -16.31 -8.60 10.11
N VAL A 11 -15.44 -9.07 11.00
CA VAL A 11 -14.94 -8.27 12.14
C VAL A 11 -14.02 -7.15 11.66
N ALA A 12 -13.13 -7.39 10.70
CA ALA A 12 -12.29 -6.37 10.07
C ALA A 12 -13.13 -5.38 9.28
N GLY A 13 -14.17 -5.84 8.56
CA GLY A 13 -15.16 -5.02 7.87
C GLY A 13 -16.01 -4.20 8.85
N LYS A 14 -16.46 -4.78 9.96
CA LYS A 14 -17.19 -4.06 11.03
C LYS A 14 -16.30 -3.07 11.76
N ARG A 15 -15.03 -3.40 12.01
CA ARG A 15 -14.02 -2.46 12.53
C ARG A 15 -13.73 -1.35 11.55
N TYR A 16 -13.68 -1.65 10.25
CA TYR A 16 -13.55 -0.67 9.18
C TYR A 16 -14.75 0.28 9.19
N ILE A 17 -15.98 -0.23 9.17
CA ILE A 17 -17.20 0.59 9.24
C ILE A 17 -17.19 1.45 10.50
N ALA A 18 -16.96 0.85 11.68
CA ALA A 18 -16.93 1.59 12.94
C ALA A 18 -15.78 2.62 13.04
N ALA A 19 -14.62 2.35 12.45
CA ALA A 19 -13.48 3.27 12.46
C ALA A 19 -13.62 4.40 11.41
N VAL A 20 -14.31 4.13 10.30
CA VAL A 20 -14.75 5.14 9.33
C VAL A 20 -15.82 6.03 9.97
N ASP A 21 -16.85 5.44 10.57
CA ASP A 21 -17.95 6.14 11.23
C ASP A 21 -17.49 6.93 12.48
N GLY A 22 -16.46 6.44 13.18
CA GLY A 22 -15.84 7.11 14.33
C GLY A 22 -14.77 8.17 13.97
N GLY A 23 -14.51 8.40 12.67
CA GLY A 23 -13.50 9.35 12.17
C GLY A 23 -12.08 9.02 12.60
N LEU A 24 -11.77 7.73 12.82
CA LEU A 24 -10.57 7.26 13.52
C LEU A 24 -9.42 6.82 12.60
N VAL A 25 -9.66 6.62 11.29
CA VAL A 25 -8.57 6.23 10.37
C VAL A 25 -8.23 7.33 9.39
N SER A 26 -7.18 8.09 9.71
CA SER A 26 -6.51 8.95 8.75
C SER A 26 -5.38 8.17 8.06
N THR A 27 -5.62 7.70 6.83
CA THR A 27 -4.49 7.36 5.96
C THR A 27 -3.89 8.66 5.40
N CYS A 28 -2.58 8.66 5.21
CA CYS A 28 -1.84 9.77 4.66
C CYS A 28 -0.70 9.18 3.85
N ASP A 29 -0.63 9.54 2.58
CA ASP A 29 0.37 9.02 1.63
C ASP A 29 1.72 9.73 1.79
N ASN A 30 1.76 10.87 2.48
CA ASN A 30 3.02 11.52 2.83
C ASN A 30 3.83 10.61 3.76
N ILE A 31 4.99 10.13 3.29
CA ILE A 31 5.86 9.24 4.03
C ILE A 31 6.53 9.93 5.24
N THR A 32 6.85 11.21 5.14
CA THR A 32 7.43 12.00 6.25
C THR A 32 6.44 12.26 7.38
N HIS A 33 5.19 11.83 7.22
CA HIS A 33 4.15 11.96 8.23
C HIS A 33 4.40 11.09 9.48
N GLY A 34 5.25 10.06 9.39
CA GLY A 34 5.54 9.09 10.45
C GLY A 34 6.07 9.72 11.75
N GLU A 35 6.88 10.77 11.66
CA GLU A 35 7.46 11.47 12.82
C GLU A 35 6.41 12.21 13.67
N LEU A 36 5.24 12.53 13.09
CA LEU A 36 4.22 13.38 13.73
C LEU A 36 2.94 12.63 14.14
N ARG A 37 2.83 11.33 13.80
CA ARG A 37 1.58 10.56 13.89
C ARG A 37 1.07 10.33 15.30
N ARG A 38 1.93 10.31 16.32
CA ARG A 38 1.50 10.00 17.69
C ARG A 38 0.69 11.12 18.36
N LYS A 39 0.70 12.37 17.87
CA LYS A 39 0.05 13.48 18.60
C LYS A 39 -0.73 14.54 17.79
N LYS A 40 -0.66 14.61 16.44
CA LYS A 40 -1.18 15.82 15.73
C LYS A 40 -2.05 15.68 14.47
N CYS A 41 -2.25 14.52 13.83
CA CYS A 41 -3.34 14.44 12.82
C CYS A 41 -4.69 14.32 13.55
N ARG A 42 -5.26 15.48 13.88
CA ARG A 42 -6.62 15.59 14.41
C ARG A 42 -7.58 14.91 13.43
N LYS A 43 -8.60 14.25 13.99
CA LYS A 43 -9.77 13.75 13.24
C LYS A 43 -10.25 14.86 12.31
N GLY A 44 -10.03 14.69 11.02
CA GLY A 44 -10.30 15.71 10.00
C GLY A 44 -10.68 15.04 8.70
N THR A 45 -11.38 15.77 7.84
CA THR A 45 -11.75 15.31 6.50
C THR A 45 -10.49 14.97 5.73
N VAL A 46 -10.36 13.70 5.36
CA VAL A 46 -9.33 13.21 4.46
C VAL A 46 -9.46 13.94 3.12
N ARG A 47 -8.34 14.31 2.53
CA ARG A 47 -8.29 15.06 1.26
C ARG A 47 -7.58 14.23 0.21
N THR A 48 -8.12 14.22 -1.01
CA THR A 48 -7.41 13.67 -2.17
C THR A 48 -6.72 14.80 -2.92
N CYS A 49 -5.63 14.49 -3.62
CA CYS A 49 -5.05 15.43 -4.57
C CYS A 49 -6.09 15.80 -5.64
N SER A 50 -6.31 17.09 -5.86
CA SER A 50 -7.33 17.58 -6.80
C SER A 50 -6.99 17.33 -8.26
N MET A 51 -5.73 16.99 -8.57
CA MET A 51 -5.31 16.65 -9.93
C MET A 51 -5.43 15.15 -10.18
N CYS A 52 -4.61 14.32 -9.54
CA CYS A 52 -4.60 12.88 -9.82
C CYS A 52 -5.72 12.09 -9.14
N HIS A 53 -6.34 12.61 -8.08
CA HIS A 53 -7.31 11.90 -7.24
C HIS A 53 -6.83 10.58 -6.60
N THR A 54 -5.58 10.18 -6.79
CA THR A 54 -5.03 8.94 -6.25
C THR A 54 -4.42 9.16 -4.86
N ALA A 55 -3.62 10.21 -4.68
CA ALA A 55 -2.93 10.48 -3.42
C ALA A 55 -3.86 11.09 -2.36
N VAL A 56 -3.67 10.68 -1.10
CA VAL A 56 -4.54 10.99 0.03
C VAL A 56 -3.75 11.59 1.18
N TYR A 57 -4.28 12.65 1.79
CA TYR A 57 -3.61 13.41 2.84
C TYR A 57 -4.56 13.75 4.00
N CYS A 58 -4.04 13.72 5.24
CA CYS A 58 -4.80 14.23 6.39
C CYS A 58 -4.78 15.76 6.51
N SER A 59 -3.94 16.47 5.75
CA SER A 59 -3.89 17.93 5.73
C SER A 59 -3.25 18.50 4.46
N VAL A 60 -3.51 19.78 4.17
CA VAL A 60 -2.82 20.53 3.11
C VAL A 60 -1.31 20.62 3.37
N LYS A 61 -0.90 20.68 4.64
CA LYS A 61 0.53 20.65 5.01
C LYS A 61 1.19 19.34 4.58
N CYS A 62 0.54 18.21 4.82
CA CYS A 62 1.03 16.90 4.38
C CYS A 62 1.09 16.81 2.85
N GLN A 63 0.09 17.34 2.15
CA GLN A 63 0.11 17.40 0.69
C GLN A 63 1.28 18.23 0.17
N ARG A 64 1.51 19.44 0.70
CA ARG A 64 2.63 20.30 0.27
C ARG A 64 3.99 19.64 0.49
N ALA A 65 4.20 19.07 1.68
CA ALA A 65 5.46 18.38 1.98
C ALA A 65 5.70 17.17 1.06
N ASP A 66 4.67 16.37 0.76
CA ASP A 66 4.80 15.25 -0.19
C ASP A 66 4.96 15.73 -1.64
N TRP A 67 4.35 16.87 -1.98
CA TRP A 67 4.50 17.52 -3.30
C TRP A 67 5.92 17.99 -3.57
N GLU A 68 6.62 18.47 -2.56
CA GLU A 68 8.00 18.94 -2.67
C GLU A 68 9.01 17.80 -2.80
N THR A 69 8.67 16.59 -2.34
CA THR A 69 9.61 15.47 -2.25
C THR A 69 9.35 14.34 -3.23
N LEU A 70 8.08 13.98 -3.48
CA LEU A 70 7.73 12.76 -4.23
C LEU A 70 6.58 12.99 -5.21
N HIS A 71 5.47 13.56 -4.74
CA HIS A 71 4.20 13.50 -5.46
C HIS A 71 4.19 14.32 -6.75
N ARG A 72 4.98 15.39 -6.85
CA ARG A 72 5.03 16.21 -8.08
C ARG A 72 5.39 15.38 -9.30
N ASP A 73 6.39 14.51 -9.17
CA ASP A 73 6.90 13.68 -10.27
C ASP A 73 5.97 12.50 -10.59
N GLU A 74 5.15 12.10 -9.61
CA GLU A 74 4.17 11.02 -9.74
C GLU A 74 2.82 11.51 -10.28
N CYS A 75 2.46 12.77 -10.04
CA CYS A 75 1.07 13.22 -10.15
C CYS A 75 0.51 13.08 -11.56
N ALA A 76 1.31 13.36 -12.60
CA ALA A 76 0.87 13.23 -13.98
C ALA A 76 0.57 11.76 -14.35
N LYS A 77 1.46 10.83 -13.99
CA LYS A 77 1.25 9.39 -14.24
C LYS A 77 0.13 8.80 -13.41
N ASN A 78 0.01 9.23 -12.16
CA ASN A 78 -1.13 8.88 -11.32
C ASN A 78 -2.47 9.36 -11.90
N LEU A 79 -2.50 10.49 -12.62
CA LEU A 79 -3.71 10.97 -13.32
C LEU A 79 -4.05 10.09 -14.52
N GLU A 80 -3.05 9.70 -15.31
CA GLU A 80 -3.24 8.73 -16.41
C GLU A 80 -3.81 7.41 -15.88
N ASP A 81 -3.19 6.85 -14.84
CA ASP A 81 -3.64 5.62 -14.18
C ASP A 81 -5.06 5.76 -13.62
N TYR A 82 -5.38 6.90 -12.99
CA TYR A 82 -6.73 7.17 -12.47
C TYR A 82 -7.79 7.06 -13.57
N TRP A 83 -7.58 7.71 -14.71
CA TRP A 83 -8.53 7.70 -15.82
C TRP A 83 -8.63 6.33 -16.47
N ASP A 84 -7.49 5.68 -16.68
CA ASP A 84 -7.42 4.33 -17.21
C ASP A 84 -8.21 3.35 -16.32
N SER A 85 -7.98 3.38 -15.00
CA SER A 85 -8.75 2.56 -14.05
C SER A 85 -10.23 2.91 -14.05
N LYS A 86 -10.60 4.18 -14.18
CA LYS A 86 -12.00 4.63 -14.17
C LYS A 86 -12.76 4.16 -15.40
N VAL A 87 -12.17 4.27 -16.59
CA VAL A 87 -12.75 3.76 -17.85
C VAL A 87 -12.97 2.24 -17.78
N HIS A 88 -12.05 1.53 -17.13
CA HIS A 88 -12.12 0.06 -16.99
C HIS A 88 -12.93 -0.41 -15.77
N GLY A 89 -13.62 0.47 -15.04
CA GLY A 89 -14.39 0.12 -13.85
C GLY A 89 -13.54 -0.49 -12.72
N ALA A 90 -12.23 -0.23 -12.75
CA ALA A 90 -11.24 -0.71 -11.78
C ALA A 90 -10.74 0.40 -10.86
N HIS A 91 -11.40 1.57 -10.85
CA HIS A 91 -11.02 2.68 -9.98
C HIS A 91 -10.99 2.27 -8.51
N LEU A 92 -9.84 2.46 -7.87
CA LEU A 92 -9.64 2.13 -6.48
C LEU A 92 -10.10 3.32 -5.60
N SER A 93 -11.33 3.25 -5.12
CA SER A 93 -11.90 4.28 -4.25
C SER A 93 -11.10 4.42 -2.95
N TYR A 94 -11.20 5.58 -2.30
CA TYR A 94 -10.60 5.80 -0.98
C TYR A 94 -11.00 4.72 0.04
N GLY A 95 -12.28 4.35 0.07
CA GLY A 95 -12.78 3.30 0.96
C GLY A 95 -12.14 1.95 0.68
N ALA A 96 -11.98 1.57 -0.60
CA ALA A 96 -11.29 0.34 -0.98
C ALA A 96 -9.80 0.37 -0.57
N ARG A 97 -9.10 1.50 -0.75
CA ARG A 97 -7.71 1.67 -0.28
C ARG A 97 -7.60 1.46 1.23
N LEU A 98 -8.49 2.07 2.00
CA LEU A 98 -8.50 1.96 3.45
C LEU A 98 -8.85 0.53 3.90
N HIS A 99 -9.78 -0.13 3.21
CA HIS A 99 -10.10 -1.53 3.45
C HIS A 99 -8.87 -2.43 3.23
N HIS A 100 -8.21 -2.31 2.07
CA HIS A 100 -7.00 -3.07 1.75
C HIS A 100 -5.87 -2.81 2.76
N ARG A 101 -5.66 -1.55 3.15
CA ARG A 101 -4.69 -1.20 4.20
C ARG A 101 -5.01 -1.90 5.52
N THR A 102 -6.27 -1.87 5.95
CA THR A 102 -6.71 -2.50 7.20
C THR A 102 -6.53 -4.00 7.16
N LEU A 103 -6.82 -4.62 6.02
CA LEU A 103 -6.63 -6.05 5.81
C LEU A 103 -5.13 -6.42 5.84
N LEU A 104 -4.28 -5.66 5.16
CA LEU A 104 -2.83 -5.83 5.19
C LEU A 104 -2.26 -5.75 6.61
N GLU A 105 -2.72 -4.77 7.40
CA GLU A 105 -2.31 -4.61 8.80
C GLU A 105 -2.76 -5.80 9.68
N ASP A 106 -3.99 -6.29 9.51
CA ASP A 106 -4.49 -7.47 10.23
C ASP A 106 -3.72 -8.75 9.85
N MET A 107 -3.47 -8.94 8.55
CA MET A 107 -2.70 -10.08 8.05
C MET A 107 -1.26 -10.04 8.59
N ALA A 108 -0.59 -8.90 8.52
CA ALA A 108 0.75 -8.72 9.09
C ALA A 108 0.77 -9.07 10.58
N LYS A 109 -0.16 -8.52 11.39
CA LYS A 109 -0.26 -8.83 12.83
C LYS A 109 -0.39 -10.33 13.11
N ARG A 110 -1.22 -11.04 12.34
CA ARG A 110 -1.39 -12.49 12.50
C ARG A 110 -0.13 -13.26 12.15
N TYR A 111 0.53 -12.90 11.05
CA TYR A 111 1.78 -13.55 10.66
C TYR A 111 2.86 -13.36 11.71
N THR A 112 3.05 -12.12 12.16
CA THR A 112 4.14 -11.83 13.09
C THR A 112 3.89 -12.31 14.52
N SER A 113 2.63 -12.63 14.86
CA SER A 113 2.31 -13.32 16.12
C SER A 113 2.81 -14.76 16.11
N ASN A 114 2.93 -15.39 14.94
CA ASN A 114 3.43 -16.76 14.77
C ASN A 114 4.92 -16.79 14.40
N TYR A 115 5.42 -15.72 13.79
CA TYR A 115 6.79 -15.59 13.31
C TYR A 115 7.32 -14.20 13.69
N PRO A 116 8.04 -14.07 14.82
CA PRO A 116 8.64 -12.79 15.19
C PRO A 116 9.40 -12.21 14.00
N LEU A 117 9.30 -10.90 13.77
CA LEU A 117 10.08 -10.24 12.74
C LEU A 117 11.56 -10.52 13.03
N ALA A 118 12.19 -11.34 12.19
CA ALA A 118 13.61 -11.63 12.30
C ALA A 118 14.37 -10.38 11.88
N PHE A 119 15.23 -9.89 12.76
CA PHE A 119 16.13 -8.78 12.46
C PHE A 119 17.29 -9.35 11.66
N SER A 120 17.53 -8.80 10.47
CA SER A 120 18.74 -9.09 9.73
C SER A 120 19.81 -8.07 10.13
N GLU A 121 21.05 -8.54 10.36
CA GLU A 121 22.22 -7.66 10.48
C GLU A 121 22.71 -7.17 9.11
N SER A 122 22.11 -7.65 8.02
CA SER A 122 22.37 -7.24 6.63
C SER A 122 21.72 -5.89 6.30
N ASP A 123 22.26 -5.21 5.28
CA ASP A 123 21.63 -4.05 4.62
C ASP A 123 20.34 -4.40 3.86
N ALA A 124 20.03 -5.70 3.73
CA ALA A 124 18.79 -6.19 3.14
C ALA A 124 17.58 -5.82 3.99
N VAL A 125 16.52 -5.33 3.36
CA VAL A 125 15.28 -5.00 4.05
C VAL A 125 14.39 -6.24 4.11
N PRO A 126 13.94 -6.70 5.30
CA PRO A 126 13.03 -7.81 5.38
C PRO A 126 11.73 -7.51 4.64
N LEU A 127 11.29 -8.41 3.76
CA LEU A 127 10.07 -8.28 2.98
C LEU A 127 9.11 -9.42 3.31
N LEU A 128 7.98 -9.08 3.93
CA LEU A 128 6.86 -9.99 4.13
C LEU A 128 5.95 -9.95 2.89
N LYS A 129 6.06 -10.96 2.03
CA LYS A 129 5.12 -11.17 0.91
C LYS A 129 3.91 -11.94 1.42
N ILE A 130 2.71 -11.39 1.24
CA ILE A 130 1.46 -12.00 1.68
C ILE A 130 0.59 -12.29 0.46
N ASP A 131 0.40 -13.57 0.15
CA ASP A 131 -0.63 -14.02 -0.79
C ASP A 131 -1.99 -13.92 -0.10
N SER A 132 -2.82 -12.97 -0.55
CA SER A 132 -4.14 -12.74 0.02
C SER A 132 -5.15 -13.86 -0.30
N LEU A 133 -4.94 -14.59 -1.40
CA LEU A 133 -5.80 -15.67 -1.86
C LEU A 133 -5.44 -16.97 -1.13
N GLN A 134 -4.16 -17.35 -1.13
CA GLN A 134 -3.67 -18.58 -0.50
C GLN A 134 -3.51 -18.44 1.00
N ARG A 135 -3.41 -17.21 1.52
CA ARG A 135 -3.18 -16.92 2.94
C ARG A 135 -1.89 -17.59 3.41
N ILE A 136 -0.85 -17.39 2.61
CA ILE A 136 0.51 -17.79 2.92
C ILE A 136 1.34 -16.51 2.90
N GLY A 137 2.13 -16.35 3.94
CA GLY A 137 3.07 -15.27 4.13
C GLY A 137 4.43 -15.91 4.15
N PHE A 138 5.35 -15.36 3.37
CA PHE A 138 6.74 -15.79 3.40
C PHE A 138 7.62 -14.56 3.52
N PHE A 139 8.66 -14.71 4.32
CA PHE A 139 9.71 -13.72 4.40
C PHE A 139 10.65 -13.92 3.22
N ASP A 140 10.97 -12.81 2.61
CA ASP A 140 11.91 -12.69 1.51
C ASP A 140 12.86 -11.53 1.85
N GLU A 141 13.95 -11.42 1.11
CA GLU A 141 14.87 -10.28 1.23
C GLU A 141 14.57 -9.29 0.12
N PHE A 142 14.17 -8.07 0.48
CA PHE A 142 14.12 -7.00 -0.50
C PHE A 142 15.53 -6.51 -0.77
N ASN A 143 16.02 -6.79 -1.97
CA ASN A 143 17.27 -6.23 -2.46
C ASN A 143 17.00 -4.89 -3.18
N PRO A 144 17.39 -3.74 -2.58
CA PRO A 144 17.18 -2.44 -3.19
C PRO A 144 17.97 -2.26 -4.49
N ALA A 145 19.09 -2.97 -4.69
CA ALA A 145 19.88 -2.90 -5.91
C ALA A 145 19.18 -3.58 -7.10
N THR A 146 18.39 -4.64 -6.87
CA THR A 146 17.66 -5.35 -7.92
C THR A 146 16.21 -4.88 -8.09
N GLN A 147 15.69 -4.07 -7.16
CA GLN A 147 14.31 -3.56 -7.16
C GLN A 147 13.25 -4.68 -7.28
N GLU A 148 13.51 -5.85 -6.71
CA GLU A 148 12.71 -7.09 -6.88
C GLU A 148 11.29 -7.08 -6.27
N LEU A 149 10.71 -5.91 -6.00
CA LEU A 149 9.25 -5.79 -5.98
C LEU A 149 8.77 -5.76 -7.44
N VAL A 150 8.71 -6.96 -8.02
CA VAL A 150 8.43 -7.20 -9.44
C VAL A 150 7.25 -6.32 -9.94
N ASN A 151 7.49 -5.58 -11.02
CA ASN A 151 6.52 -4.74 -11.74
C ASN A 151 5.91 -3.56 -10.95
N ILE A 152 6.68 -2.85 -10.14
CA ILE A 152 6.27 -1.51 -9.69
C ILE A 152 6.33 -0.55 -10.90
N PRO A 153 5.27 0.24 -11.18
CA PRO A 153 5.34 1.27 -12.21
C PRO A 153 6.49 2.24 -11.95
N HIS A 154 7.25 2.60 -12.98
CA HIS A 154 8.48 3.40 -12.84
C HIS A 154 8.28 4.69 -12.01
N HIS A 155 7.12 5.33 -12.13
CA HIS A 155 6.83 6.56 -11.39
C HIS A 155 6.69 6.35 -9.86
N PHE A 156 6.48 5.13 -9.37
CA PHE A 156 6.45 4.80 -7.94
C PHE A 156 7.82 4.42 -7.35
N ILE A 157 8.88 4.28 -8.16
CA ILE A 157 10.21 3.86 -7.69
C ILE A 157 10.75 4.81 -6.61
N ASN A 158 10.63 6.13 -6.81
CA ASN A 158 11.11 7.10 -5.83
C ASN A 158 10.40 6.96 -4.48
N ARG A 159 9.09 6.70 -4.50
CA ARG A 159 8.31 6.47 -3.27
C ARG A 159 8.68 5.16 -2.61
N GLN A 160 8.87 4.09 -3.37
CA GLN A 160 9.37 2.82 -2.83
C GLN A 160 10.73 3.01 -2.15
N ASN A 161 11.67 3.70 -2.80
CA ASN A 161 12.98 3.99 -2.24
C ASN A 161 12.87 4.81 -0.95
N ALA A 162 11.99 5.81 -0.91
CA ALA A 162 11.72 6.55 0.32
C ALA A 162 11.19 5.63 1.45
N TYR A 163 10.34 4.64 1.13
CA TYR A 163 9.87 3.64 2.11
C TYR A 163 11.02 2.78 2.62
N VAL A 164 11.88 2.30 1.73
CA VAL A 164 13.08 1.53 2.05
C VAL A 164 14.03 2.33 2.94
N ASP A 165 14.24 3.61 2.64
CA ASP A 165 15.09 4.48 3.45
C ASP A 165 14.46 4.76 4.82
N SER A 166 13.14 4.92 4.91
CA SER A 166 12.43 5.03 6.20
C SER A 166 12.62 3.77 7.07
N LEU A 167 12.65 2.60 6.44
CA LEU A 167 12.88 1.32 7.10
C LEU A 167 14.30 1.16 7.64
N ARG A 168 15.30 1.69 6.93
CA ARG A 168 16.69 1.69 7.42
C ARG A 168 16.85 2.54 8.69
N LEU A 169 16.06 3.60 8.82
CA LEU A 169 16.02 4.42 10.04
C LEU A 169 15.24 3.70 11.16
N GLU A 170 14.18 2.98 10.82
CA GLU A 170 13.36 2.21 11.75
C GLU A 170 13.84 0.74 11.83
N LYS A 171 14.88 0.48 12.62
CA LYS A 171 15.49 -0.84 12.84
C LYS A 171 14.53 -2.00 13.20
N GLN A 172 13.26 -1.70 13.47
CA GLN A 172 12.22 -2.68 13.83
C GLN A 172 11.08 -2.78 12.82
N GLY A 173 11.35 -2.40 11.57
CA GLY A 173 10.38 -2.47 10.49
C GLY A 173 10.65 -3.55 9.45
N SER A 174 9.63 -3.82 8.64
CA SER A 174 9.70 -4.65 7.44
C SER A 174 8.82 -4.05 6.35
N LEU A 175 9.20 -4.25 5.08
CA LEU A 175 8.28 -4.06 3.97
C LEU A 175 7.25 -5.18 4.01
N VAL A 176 6.01 -4.86 3.74
CA VAL A 176 4.96 -5.86 3.52
C VAL A 176 4.29 -5.58 2.19
N THR A 177 4.00 -6.62 1.42
CA THR A 177 3.27 -6.48 0.16
C THR A 177 2.17 -7.52 0.05
N THR A 178 1.08 -7.13 -0.59
CA THR A 178 -0.02 -8.04 -0.91
C THR A 178 -0.73 -7.61 -2.19
N GLU A 179 -1.41 -8.54 -2.83
CA GLU A 179 -2.22 -8.29 -4.03
C GLU A 179 -3.70 -8.46 -3.72
N PHE A 180 -4.55 -7.60 -4.27
CA PHE A 180 -6.01 -7.72 -4.21
C PHE A 180 -6.59 -7.66 -5.62
N GLN A 181 -7.63 -8.44 -5.87
CA GLN A 181 -8.41 -8.32 -7.10
C GLN A 181 -9.39 -7.14 -6.97
N ASN A 182 -9.31 -6.15 -7.86
CA ASN A 182 -10.25 -5.04 -7.95
C ASN A 182 -10.86 -4.99 -9.36
N GLY A 183 -12.05 -5.54 -9.51
CA GLY A 183 -12.68 -5.75 -10.82
C GLY A 183 -11.82 -6.68 -11.68
N ARG A 184 -11.38 -6.21 -12.85
CA ARG A 184 -10.49 -6.95 -13.76
C ARG A 184 -9.00 -6.68 -13.54
N ARG A 185 -8.64 -5.78 -12.62
CA ARG A 185 -7.25 -5.43 -12.34
C ARG A 185 -6.79 -5.99 -11.01
N ARG A 186 -5.50 -6.28 -10.93
CA ARG A 186 -4.83 -6.54 -9.66
C ARG A 186 -4.33 -5.22 -9.10
N THR A 187 -4.66 -4.98 -7.84
CA THR A 187 -4.17 -3.87 -7.03
C THR A 187 -3.09 -4.42 -6.11
N ARG A 188 -1.86 -3.97 -6.25
CA ARG A 188 -0.82 -4.26 -5.27
C ARG A 188 -0.84 -3.19 -4.19
N VAL A 189 -0.65 -3.61 -2.96
CA VAL A 189 -0.50 -2.73 -1.81
C VAL A 189 0.84 -3.03 -1.16
N VAL A 190 1.69 -2.02 -1.16
CA VAL A 190 2.99 -2.06 -0.51
C VAL A 190 2.89 -1.22 0.76
N GLY A 191 3.37 -1.77 1.86
CA GLY A 191 3.29 -1.19 3.19
C GLY A 191 4.60 -1.26 3.94
N HIS A 192 4.71 -0.41 4.95
CA HIS A 192 5.78 -0.42 5.94
C HIS A 192 5.17 -0.81 7.29
N ILE A 193 5.50 -2.01 7.79
CA ILE A 193 5.09 -2.47 9.11
C ILE A 193 6.22 -2.30 10.12
N VAL A 194 5.88 -1.92 11.35
CA VAL A 194 6.85 -1.68 12.43
C VAL A 194 6.37 -2.36 13.69
N TYR A 195 7.27 -3.06 14.38
CA TYR A 195 7.01 -3.53 15.73
C TYR A 195 7.13 -2.36 16.70
N VAL A 196 6.09 -2.16 17.53
CA VAL A 196 6.05 -1.10 18.54
C VAL A 196 6.21 -1.75 19.91
N PRO A 197 7.37 -1.60 20.57
CA PRO A 197 7.65 -2.26 21.85
C PRO A 197 6.68 -1.88 22.95
N GLU A 198 6.29 -0.60 23.02
CA GLU A 198 5.44 -0.08 24.09
C GLU A 198 4.06 -0.75 24.12
N SER A 199 3.48 -1.01 22.95
CA SER A 199 2.18 -1.65 22.78
C SER A 199 2.27 -3.14 22.48
N ARG A 200 3.49 -3.69 22.33
CA ARG A 200 3.76 -5.06 21.89
C ARG A 200 2.94 -5.43 20.65
N SER A 201 2.85 -4.50 19.70
CA SER A 201 1.99 -4.64 18.53
C SER A 201 2.70 -4.25 17.25
N ILE A 202 2.23 -4.80 16.13
CA ILE A 202 2.64 -4.33 14.81
C ILE A 202 1.74 -3.20 14.34
N GLU A 203 2.32 -2.17 13.76
CA GLU A 203 1.60 -1.06 13.15
C GLU A 203 2.01 -0.91 11.68
N LEU A 204 1.01 -0.78 10.80
CA LEU A 204 1.24 -0.41 9.41
C LEU A 204 1.38 1.12 9.31
N ARG A 205 2.63 1.61 9.22
CA ARG A 205 2.93 3.04 9.24
C ARG A 205 2.52 3.74 7.96
N HIS A 206 2.96 3.21 6.83
CA HIS A 206 2.69 3.79 5.53
C HIS A 206 2.26 2.69 4.56
N SER A 207 1.47 3.06 3.57
CA SER A 207 1.11 2.16 2.49
C SER A 207 0.75 2.95 1.24
N PHE A 208 1.20 2.50 0.09
CA PHE A 208 0.69 2.98 -1.20
C PHE A 208 0.09 1.81 -1.97
N SER A 209 -0.74 2.14 -2.95
CA SER A 209 -1.41 1.15 -3.79
C SER A 209 -1.27 1.55 -5.23
N TYR A 210 -1.00 0.59 -6.09
CA TYR A 210 -0.96 0.78 -7.53
C TYR A 210 -1.65 -0.41 -8.20
N GLN A 211 -2.03 -0.23 -9.46
CA GLN A 211 -2.62 -1.31 -10.25
C GLN A 211 -1.62 -1.79 -11.28
N ASP A 212 -1.62 -3.10 -11.52
CA ASP A 212 -0.86 -3.63 -12.65
C ASP A 212 -1.34 -2.95 -13.94
N PRO A 213 -0.41 -2.64 -14.87
CA PRO A 213 -0.82 -2.26 -16.21
C PRO A 213 -1.72 -3.37 -16.78
N PRO A 214 -2.69 -3.02 -17.64
CA PRO A 214 -3.48 -4.04 -18.31
C PRO A 214 -2.52 -5.00 -19.01
N LYS A 215 -2.72 -6.31 -18.80
CA LYS A 215 -1.97 -7.31 -19.57
C LYS A 215 -2.32 -7.09 -21.03
N VAL A 216 -1.40 -6.53 -21.80
CA VAL A 216 -1.54 -6.47 -23.25
C VAL A 216 -1.51 -7.91 -23.72
N THR A 217 -2.65 -8.43 -24.15
CA THR A 217 -2.68 -9.76 -24.75
C THR A 217 -1.97 -9.68 -26.08
N SER A 218 -1.32 -10.77 -26.51
CA SER A 218 -0.74 -10.87 -27.85
C SER A 218 -1.74 -10.47 -28.95
N GLN A 219 -3.02 -10.75 -28.74
CA GLN A 219 -4.13 -10.36 -29.61
C GLN A 219 -4.36 -8.84 -29.67
N SER A 220 -4.27 -8.13 -28.54
CA SER A 220 -4.33 -6.66 -28.52
C SER A 220 -3.09 -6.03 -29.13
N LEU A 221 -1.92 -6.68 -29.01
CA LEU A 221 -0.69 -6.22 -29.64
C LEU A 221 -0.79 -6.34 -31.17
N ALA A 222 -1.27 -7.46 -31.70
CA ALA A 222 -1.46 -7.69 -33.14
C ALA A 222 -2.44 -6.68 -33.78
N LEU A 223 -3.51 -6.32 -33.07
CA LEU A 223 -4.46 -5.27 -33.51
C LEU A 223 -3.83 -3.87 -33.55
N LEU A 224 -2.84 -3.59 -32.69
CA LEU A 224 -2.14 -2.31 -32.65
C LEU A 224 -0.98 -2.24 -33.66
N THR A 225 -0.33 -3.37 -33.95
CA THR A 225 0.78 -3.43 -34.92
C THR A 225 0.32 -3.56 -36.36
N GLY A 226 -0.97 -3.82 -36.60
CA GLY A 226 -1.50 -4.02 -37.95
C GLY A 226 -1.03 -5.33 -38.59
N GLU A 227 -0.46 -6.25 -37.79
CA GLU A 227 -0.08 -7.59 -38.23
C GLU A 227 -1.34 -8.45 -38.31
N THR A 228 -2.11 -8.28 -39.37
CA THR A 228 -3.09 -9.29 -39.78
C THR A 228 -2.33 -10.50 -40.31
N SER A 229 -2.38 -11.58 -39.55
CA SER A 229 -1.88 -12.92 -39.92
C SER A 229 -2.39 -13.40 -41.26
#